data_AF-A0A3D4CGT5-F1
#
_entry.id   AF-A0A3D4CGT5-F1
#
_cell.length_a   1.000
_cell.length_b   1.000
_cell.length_c   1.000
_cell.angle_alpha   90.00
_cell.angle_beta   90.00
_cell.angle_gamma   90.00
#
_symmetry.space_group_name_H-M   'P 1'
#
loop_
_entity.id
_entity.type
_entity.pdbx_description
1 polymer ?
#
loop_
_entity_poly.entity_id
_entity_poly.type
_entity_poly.pdbx_seq_one_letter_code
_entity_poly.pdbx_strand_id
1 'polypeptide(L)' 'IQAKYDRSLEVLYRLKQGGMKTKSGIMLGLGETEQEILDTIDDLADVGCDILTIGQYLQ' A
#
# COMPACT_ATOMS: atom_id res chain seq x y z
N ILE A 1 -16.62 1.55 10.13
CA ILE A 1 -15.53 0.60 10.46
C ILE A 1 -14.47 0.80 9.38
N GLN A 2 -13.58 1.76 9.55
CA GLN A 2 -12.58 2.13 8.54
C GLN A 2 -11.31 1.28 8.74
N ALA A 3 -10.66 0.89 7.65
CA ALA A 3 -9.35 0.25 7.73
C ALA A 3 -8.31 1.24 8.29
N LYS A 4 -7.35 0.74 9.06
CA LYS A 4 -6.23 1.53 9.58
C LYS A 4 -4.98 1.24 8.76
N TYR A 5 -4.24 2.28 8.39
CA TYR A 5 -3.05 2.18 7.55
C TYR A 5 -2.01 1.18 8.09
N ASP A 6 -1.55 1.38 9.32
CA ASP A 6 -0.55 0.51 9.97
C ASP A 6 -0.97 -0.96 10.04
N ARG A 7 -2.28 -1.20 10.20
CA ARG A 7 -2.83 -2.56 10.24
C ARG A 7 -2.77 -3.22 8.86
N SER A 8 -2.98 -2.46 7.79
CA SER A 8 -2.83 -2.97 6.42
C SER A 8 -1.37 -3.33 6.13
N LEU A 9 -0.42 -2.48 6.54
CA LEU A 9 1.01 -2.74 6.43
C LEU A 9 1.43 -3.99 7.21
N GLU A 10 0.95 -4.14 8.45
CA GLU A 10 1.23 -5.32 9.28
C GLU A 10 0.74 -6.62 8.62
N VAL A 11 -0.43 -6.60 7.97
CA VAL A 11 -0.95 -7.77 7.24
C VAL A 11 -0.02 -8.16 6.09
N LEU A 12 0.43 -7.18 5.29
CA LEU A 12 1.37 -7.43 4.19
C LEU A 12 2.69 -8.00 4.71
N TYR A 13 3.24 -7.39 5.77
CA TYR A 13 4.46 -7.86 6.42
C TYR A 13 4.35 -9.32 6.87
N ARG A 14 3.27 -9.67 7.60
CA ARG A 14 3.07 -11.04 8.10
C ARG A 14 2.91 -12.05 6.96
N LEU A 15 2.21 -11.70 5.88
CA LEU A 15 2.08 -12.57 4.71
C LEU A 15 3.43 -12.78 4.02
N LYS A 16 4.23 -11.71 3.89
CA LYS A 16 5.58 -11.78 3.32
C LYS A 16 6.51 -12.66 4.15
N GLN A 17 6.48 -12.51 5.49
CA GLN A 17 7.24 -13.39 6.41
C GLN A 17 6.80 -14.86 6.31
N GLY A 18 5.54 -15.11 5.95
CA GLY A 18 5.03 -16.45 5.65
C GLY A 18 5.44 -17.02 4.29
N GLY A 19 6.25 -16.30 3.50
CA GLY A 19 6.72 -16.72 2.17
C GLY A 19 5.71 -16.52 1.04
N MET A 20 4.61 -15.79 1.30
CA MET A 20 3.60 -15.49 0.28
C MET A 20 4.07 -14.35 -0.63
N LYS A 21 3.71 -14.40 -1.91
CA LYS A 21 3.76 -13.21 -2.76
C LYS A 21 2.64 -12.25 -2.37
N THR A 22 2.96 -10.99 -2.21
CA THR A 22 2.03 -9.96 -1.75
C THR A 22 1.77 -8.92 -2.82
N LYS A 23 0.57 -8.34 -2.80
CA LYS A 23 0.16 -7.27 -3.71
C LYS A 23 -0.66 -6.24 -2.96
N SER A 24 -0.43 -4.97 -3.26
CA SER A 24 -1.24 -3.85 -2.79
C SER A 24 -1.57 -2.89 -3.93
N GLY A 25 -2.49 -1.96 -3.68
CA GLY A 25 -2.83 -0.91 -4.62
C GLY A 25 -3.21 0.39 -3.94
N ILE A 26 -2.83 1.49 -4.59
CA ILE A 26 -3.22 2.84 -4.19
C ILE A 26 -4.07 3.47 -5.29
N MET A 27 -5.03 4.30 -4.90
CA MET A 27 -5.90 5.04 -5.81
C MET A 27 -5.57 6.52 -5.69
N LEU A 28 -5.21 7.13 -6.82
CA LEU A 28 -4.92 8.56 -6.92
C LEU A 28 -6.16 9.37 -7.27
N GLY A 29 -6.12 10.68 -7.07
CA GLY A 29 -7.20 11.61 -7.40
C GLY A 29 -8.20 11.86 -6.28
N LEU A 30 -7.79 11.65 -5.02
CA LEU A 30 -8.61 11.93 -3.83
C LEU A 30 -8.09 13.13 -3.01
N GLY A 31 -7.05 13.82 -3.50
CA GLY A 31 -6.47 15.02 -2.89
C GLY A 31 -5.15 14.78 -2.17
N GLU A 32 -4.55 13.60 -2.37
CA GLU A 32 -3.21 13.26 -1.90
C GLU A 32 -2.12 14.15 -2.55
N THR A 33 -1.04 14.37 -1.80
CA THR A 33 0.16 15.05 -2.28
C THR A 33 1.15 14.05 -2.88
N GLU A 34 2.07 14.53 -3.71
CA GLU A 34 3.14 13.69 -4.28
C GLU A 34 4.00 13.06 -3.17
N GLN A 35 4.27 13.79 -2.07
CA GLN A 35 5.03 13.26 -0.95
C GLN A 35 4.29 12.09 -0.26
N GLU A 36 2.99 12.22 -0.01
CA GLU A 36 2.20 11.14 0.59
C GLU A 36 2.17 9.89 -0.31
N ILE A 37 2.19 10.06 -1.63
CA ILE A 37 2.29 8.95 -2.58
C ILE A 37 3.65 8.26 -2.42
N LEU A 38 4.75 9.01 -2.42
CA LEU A 38 6.10 8.47 -2.28
C LEU A 38 6.29 7.77 -0.94
N ASP A 39 5.88 8.39 0.16
CA ASP A 39 5.92 7.81 1.51
C ASP A 39 5.14 6.47 1.54
N THR A 40 3.96 6.43 0.90
CA THR A 40 3.17 5.19 0.83
C THR A 40 3.86 4.10 0.00
N ILE A 41 4.58 4.46 -1.07
CA ILE A 41 5.34 3.51 -1.89
C ILE A 41 6.49 2.92 -1.06
N ASP A 42 7.22 3.76 -0.34
CA ASP A 42 8.33 3.36 0.52
C ASP A 42 7.85 2.45 1.65
N ASP A 43 6.77 2.83 2.34
CA ASP A 43 6.15 2.01 3.41
C ASP A 43 5.72 0.62 2.90
N LEU A 44 5.17 0.55 1.69
CA LEU A 44 4.78 -0.72 1.06
C LEU A 44 6.01 -1.57 0.68
N ALA A 45 7.08 -0.93 0.22
CA ALA A 45 8.34 -1.61 -0.08
C ALA A 45 9.01 -2.15 1.19
N ASP A 46 8.99 -1.39 2.29
CA ASP A 46 9.58 -1.76 3.58
C ASP A 46 8.91 -2.99 4.22
N VAL A 47 7.60 -3.15 4.04
CA VAL A 47 6.89 -4.38 4.47
C VAL A 47 7.01 -5.53 3.48
N GLY A 48 7.75 -5.34 2.39
CA GLY A 48 8.05 -6.37 1.39
C GLY A 48 6.92 -6.65 0.42
N CYS A 49 6.14 -5.64 0.06
CA CYS A 49 5.12 -5.74 -0.99
C CYS A 49 5.77 -6.05 -2.35
N ASP A 50 5.38 -7.15 -2.99
CA ASP A 50 6.02 -7.58 -4.26
C ASP A 50 5.45 -6.86 -5.49
N ILE A 51 4.18 -6.49 -5.44
CA ILE A 51 3.45 -5.91 -6.57
C ILE A 51 2.64 -4.72 -6.07
N LEU A 52 2.93 -3.55 -6.63
CA LEU A 52 2.13 -2.34 -6.43
C LEU A 52 1.35 -2.02 -7.69
N THR A 53 0.05 -1.75 -7.55
CA THR A 53 -0.77 -1.16 -8.62
C THR A 53 -1.21 0.24 -8.26
N ILE A 54 -1.08 1.17 -9.20
CA ILE A 54 -1.54 2.54 -9.04
C ILE A 54 -2.72 2.73 -9.99
N GLY A 55 -3.87 3.04 -9.42
CA GLY A 55 -5.10 3.33 -10.16
C GLY A 55 -5.46 4.81 -10.07
N GLN A 56 -6.19 5.31 -11.06
CA GLN A 56 -6.78 6.64 -11.02
C GLN A 56 -8.23 6.51 -10.56
N TYR A 57 -8.62 7.29 -9.55
CA TYR A 57 -10.03 7.46 -9.21
C TYR A 57 -10.70 8.29 -10.32
N LEU A 58 -11.70 7.69 -10.97
CA LEU A 58 -12.51 8.32 -11.99
C LEU A 58 -13.83 8.74 -11.33
N GLN A 59 -14.06 10.05 -11.25
CA GLN A 59 -15.32 10.64 -10.80
C GLN A 59 -16.40 10.55 -11.89
#